data_AF-A0A955BV39-F1
#
_entry.id   AF-A0A955BV39-F1
#
_cell.length_a   1.000
_cell.length_b   1.000
_cell.length_c   1.000
_cell.angle_alpha   90.00
_cell.angle_beta   90.00
_cell.angle_gamma   90.00
#
_symmetry.space_group_name_H-M   'P 1'
#
loop_
_entity.id
_entity.type
_entity.pdbx_description
1 polymer ?
#
loop_
_entity_poly.entity_id
_entity_poly.type
_entity_poly.pdbx_seq_one_letter_code
_entity_poly.pdbx_strand_id
1 'polypeptide(L)'
;QDYLVNPSRKTVDLTLAGLHELQRSGKPPGCDALDAGELRRLLSNAIAAATLYQAERDYLMDAESGVTIIDGPTGRLAVGRIWRDGMQQAIETKEGLAPSPVTSTIARCTVQSYFLRYQHLAGLTGTARTAQREFRQTYKLTVRRIPTHRPCLRRELPARVFATTADKLAAVVDDLRERQARGGAVLVGVPSVSDSEELSQVLAAHSVRHQVLNCREHRREAAIVAQAGQPGRVTIATNMAGRGTDIHVHADVLRCGGLHVMLTQMHASPRIDRQLEGRAARQGEPGSFQYFVSLEDRLLVDAGEALAIRASRTAQEGIELPGRWVRRFRAAQQRAEESQRRQRRALLKSEEQREKACLRMGLKPVLEAID
;
A
#
# COMPACT_ATOMS: atom_id res chain seq x y z
N GLN A 1 -9.23 -25.58 11.53
CA GLN A 1 -9.77 -26.28 12.71
C GLN A 1 -8.99 -25.88 13.95
N ASP A 2 -7.67 -25.70 13.82
CA ASP A 2 -6.75 -25.51 14.96
C ASP A 2 -6.55 -24.04 15.37
N TYR A 3 -6.87 -23.10 14.48
CA TYR A 3 -6.73 -21.67 14.75
C TYR A 3 -7.77 -20.84 13.99
N LEU A 4 -8.01 -19.64 14.50
CA LEU A 4 -8.86 -18.62 13.92
C LEU A 4 -7.97 -17.44 13.49
N VAL A 5 -8.05 -17.13 12.21
CA VAL A 5 -7.33 -16.00 11.62
C VAL A 5 -8.21 -14.77 11.67
N ASN A 6 -7.67 -13.64 12.16
CA ASN A 6 -8.32 -12.34 12.09
C ASN A 6 -7.54 -11.40 11.14
N PRO A 7 -7.91 -11.36 9.84
CA PRO A 7 -7.21 -10.54 8.86
C PRO A 7 -7.23 -9.04 9.18
N SER A 8 -8.31 -8.57 9.80
CA SER A 8 -8.48 -7.15 10.12
C SER A 8 -7.53 -6.65 11.21
N ARG A 9 -7.20 -7.52 12.17
CA ARG A 9 -6.26 -7.21 13.26
C ARG A 9 -4.86 -7.74 13.02
N LYS A 10 -4.67 -8.55 11.97
CA LYS A 10 -3.45 -9.32 11.71
C LYS A 10 -3.05 -10.19 12.91
N THR A 11 -4.02 -10.83 13.55
CA THR A 11 -3.82 -11.72 14.71
C THR A 11 -4.34 -13.12 14.43
N VAL A 12 -3.78 -14.10 15.13
CA VAL A 12 -4.22 -15.49 15.09
C VAL A 12 -4.47 -15.97 16.51
N ASP A 13 -5.68 -16.49 16.75
CA ASP A 13 -6.09 -17.07 18.02
C ASP A 13 -6.19 -18.59 17.86
N LEU A 14 -5.50 -19.36 18.71
CA LEU A 14 -5.60 -20.83 18.70
C LEU A 14 -6.97 -21.27 19.20
N THR A 15 -7.57 -22.28 18.54
CA THR A 15 -8.79 -22.93 19.04
C THR A 15 -8.44 -23.90 20.16
N LEU A 16 -9.47 -24.40 20.87
CA LEU A 16 -9.27 -25.50 21.82
C LEU A 16 -8.60 -26.72 21.17
N ALA A 17 -8.98 -27.05 19.92
CA ALA A 17 -8.35 -28.13 19.17
C ALA A 17 -6.84 -27.89 18.94
N GLY A 18 -6.46 -26.67 18.53
CA GLY A 18 -5.05 -26.33 18.35
C GLY A 18 -4.25 -26.31 19.65
N LEU A 19 -4.86 -25.92 20.78
CA LEU A 19 -4.24 -25.99 22.10
C LEU A 19 -4.03 -27.43 22.56
N HIS A 20 -5.00 -28.31 22.32
CA HIS A 20 -4.87 -29.75 22.62
C HIS A 20 -3.77 -30.39 21.78
N GLU A 21 -3.67 -30.03 20.49
CA GLU A 21 -2.62 -30.54 19.62
C GLU A 21 -1.23 -30.04 20.06
N LEU A 22 -1.11 -28.79 20.49
CA LEU A 22 0.13 -28.26 21.08
C LEU A 22 0.53 -29.02 22.35
N GLN A 23 -0.42 -29.35 23.22
CA GLN A 23 -0.14 -30.15 24.41
C GLN A 23 0.29 -31.58 24.05
N ARG A 24 -0.32 -32.18 23.03
CA ARG A 24 -0.04 -33.56 22.59
C ARG A 24 1.31 -33.68 21.90
N SER A 25 1.68 -32.70 21.09
CA SER A 25 2.94 -32.67 20.34
C SER A 25 4.14 -32.33 21.22
N GLY A 26 3.92 -31.71 22.38
CA GLY A 26 4.97 -31.36 23.32
C GLY A 26 5.83 -30.18 22.85
N LYS A 27 6.82 -29.79 23.67
CA LYS A 27 7.73 -28.70 23.33
C LYS A 27 8.74 -29.17 22.27
N PRO A 28 9.06 -28.35 21.26
CA PRO A 28 10.17 -28.62 20.36
C PRO A 28 11.50 -28.73 21.12
N PRO A 29 12.49 -29.50 20.62
CA PRO A 29 13.82 -29.56 21.22
C PRO A 29 14.44 -28.17 21.38
N GLY A 30 14.98 -27.86 22.57
CA GLY A 30 15.58 -26.55 22.87
C GLY A 30 14.60 -25.49 23.38
N CYS A 31 13.30 -25.80 23.49
CA CYS A 31 12.27 -24.90 24.03
C CYS A 31 11.92 -25.19 25.50
N ASP A 32 12.69 -26.00 26.22
CA ASP A 32 12.35 -26.50 27.55
C ASP A 32 12.13 -25.36 28.57
N ALA A 33 12.91 -24.29 28.45
CA ALA A 33 12.83 -23.10 29.30
C ALA A 33 11.60 -22.22 29.04
N LEU A 34 10.90 -22.36 27.91
CA LEU A 34 9.75 -21.52 27.57
C LEU A 34 8.52 -21.91 28.38
N ASP A 35 7.81 -20.94 28.94
CA ASP A 35 6.52 -21.25 29.57
C ASP A 35 5.42 -21.53 28.53
N ALA A 36 4.27 -22.05 28.98
CA ALA A 36 3.16 -22.37 28.10
C ALA A 36 2.56 -21.12 27.39
N GLY A 37 2.65 -19.95 28.03
CA GLY A 37 2.19 -18.68 27.48
C GLY A 37 3.10 -18.17 26.37
N GLU A 38 4.42 -18.25 26.55
CA GLU A 38 5.44 -17.90 25.59
C GLU A 38 5.39 -18.81 24.37
N LEU A 39 5.31 -20.13 24.58
CA LEU A 39 5.18 -21.11 23.51
C LEU A 39 3.94 -20.82 22.67
N ARG A 40 2.80 -20.56 23.32
CA ARG A 40 1.55 -20.18 22.64
C ARG A 40 1.71 -18.90 21.82
N ARG A 41 2.35 -17.87 22.39
CA ARG A 41 2.60 -16.59 21.71
C ARG A 41 3.47 -16.78 20.47
N LEU A 42 4.59 -17.50 20.59
CA LEU A 42 5.51 -17.75 19.48
C LEU A 42 4.83 -18.56 18.38
N LEU A 43 4.03 -19.59 18.74
CA LEU A 43 3.25 -20.36 17.77
C LEU A 43 2.21 -19.49 17.06
N SER A 44 1.44 -18.68 17.79
CA SER A 44 0.49 -17.73 17.20
C SER A 44 1.19 -16.77 16.23
N ASN A 45 2.40 -16.30 16.56
CA ASN A 45 3.18 -15.42 15.70
C ASN A 45 3.72 -16.13 14.46
N ALA A 46 4.18 -17.37 14.58
CA ALA A 46 4.60 -18.19 13.44
C ALA A 46 3.44 -18.42 12.45
N ILE A 47 2.26 -18.79 12.97
CA ILE A 47 1.06 -18.97 12.14
C ILE A 47 0.63 -17.64 11.52
N ALA A 48 0.64 -16.55 12.28
CA ALA A 48 0.32 -15.22 11.75
C ALA A 48 1.31 -14.79 10.67
N ALA A 49 2.62 -14.95 10.86
CA ALA A 49 3.64 -14.65 9.86
C ALA A 49 3.42 -15.46 8.57
N ALA A 50 3.11 -16.75 8.69
CA ALA A 50 2.85 -17.63 7.56
C ALA A 50 1.57 -17.27 6.78
N THR A 51 0.51 -16.87 7.48
CA THR A 51 -0.83 -16.72 6.87
C THR A 51 -1.22 -15.28 6.55
N LEU A 52 -0.79 -14.31 7.36
CA LEU A 52 -1.26 -12.92 7.34
C LEU A 52 -0.24 -11.93 6.80
N TYR A 53 1.05 -12.27 6.83
CA TYR A 53 2.14 -11.41 6.35
C TYR A 53 2.68 -11.96 5.03
N GLN A 54 2.81 -11.09 4.03
CA GLN A 54 3.32 -11.43 2.71
C GLN A 54 4.51 -10.56 2.36
N ALA A 55 5.55 -11.20 1.81
CA ALA A 55 6.66 -10.50 1.20
C ALA A 55 6.17 -9.57 0.09
N GLU A 56 6.88 -8.46 -0.09
CA GLU A 56 6.63 -7.39 -1.06
C GLU A 56 5.29 -6.62 -0.91
N ARG A 57 4.50 -7.00 0.09
CA ARG A 57 3.26 -6.32 0.49
C ARG A 57 3.37 -5.71 1.87
N ASP A 58 3.77 -6.52 2.83
CA ASP A 58 3.83 -6.14 4.25
C ASP A 58 5.26 -5.84 4.70
N TYR A 59 6.25 -6.46 4.06
CA TYR A 59 7.69 -6.21 4.20
C TYR A 59 8.38 -6.38 2.86
N LEU A 60 9.55 -5.76 2.72
CA LEU A 60 10.50 -6.05 1.66
C LEU A 60 11.66 -6.85 2.25
N MET A 61 12.16 -7.82 1.48
CA MET A 61 13.39 -8.54 1.79
C MET A 61 14.55 -7.88 1.06
N ASP A 62 15.63 -7.62 1.78
CA ASP A 62 16.88 -7.14 1.24
C ASP A 62 17.99 -8.12 1.63
N ALA A 63 18.88 -8.39 0.68
CA ALA A 63 20.00 -9.31 0.87
C ALA A 63 20.97 -8.81 1.97
N GLU A 64 21.07 -7.50 2.19
CA GLU A 64 21.97 -6.93 3.19
C GLU A 64 21.26 -6.54 4.50
N SER A 65 20.01 -6.08 4.43
CA SER A 65 19.30 -5.50 5.58
C SER A 65 18.18 -6.37 6.18
N GLY A 66 17.95 -7.57 5.62
CA GLY A 66 16.96 -8.52 6.14
C GLY A 66 15.52 -8.10 5.81
N VAL A 67 14.63 -8.18 6.80
CA VAL A 67 13.20 -7.90 6.63
C VAL A 67 12.86 -6.46 7.03
N THR A 68 12.48 -5.62 6.06
CA THR A 68 12.08 -4.22 6.30
C THR A 68 10.57 -4.03 6.13
N ILE A 69 9.91 -3.40 7.12
CA ILE A 69 8.45 -3.19 7.12
C ILE A 69 8.01 -2.19 6.04
N ILE A 70 6.92 -2.52 5.33
CA ILE A 70 6.22 -1.61 4.40
C ILE A 70 5.01 -0.98 5.13
N ASP A 71 4.93 0.36 5.16
CA ASP A 71 3.77 1.07 5.71
C ASP A 71 2.56 0.95 4.78
N GLY A 72 1.64 0.04 5.09
CA GLY A 72 0.52 -0.35 4.22
C GLY A 72 -0.23 0.79 3.49
N PRO A 73 -0.58 1.93 4.11
CA PRO A 73 -1.31 3.00 3.44
C PRO A 73 -0.46 3.87 2.51
N THR A 74 0.86 3.90 2.68
CA THR A 74 1.74 4.80 1.90
C THR A 74 2.76 4.04 1.06
N GLY A 75 2.89 2.73 1.29
CA GLY A 75 3.96 1.88 0.82
C GLY A 75 5.32 2.19 1.44
N ARG A 76 5.53 3.31 2.14
CA ARG A 76 6.88 3.72 2.56
C ARG A 76 7.58 2.66 3.40
N LEU A 77 8.86 2.41 3.10
CA LEU A 77 9.71 1.59 3.94
C LEU A 77 9.87 2.26 5.31
N ALA A 78 9.50 1.53 6.35
CA ALA A 78 9.71 1.93 7.73
C ALA A 78 11.09 1.44 8.18
N VAL A 79 12.15 2.02 7.60
CA VAL A 79 13.54 1.68 7.90
C VAL A 79 13.81 1.84 9.40
N GLY A 80 14.40 0.81 10.01
CA GLY A 80 14.66 0.75 11.46
C GLY A 80 13.45 0.38 12.33
N ARG A 81 12.27 0.13 11.74
CA ARG A 81 11.10 -0.37 12.47
C ARG A 81 11.08 -1.90 12.43
N ILE A 82 10.88 -2.50 13.60
CA ILE A 82 10.87 -3.96 13.81
C ILE A 82 9.50 -4.38 14.36
N TRP A 83 8.99 -5.55 13.95
CA TRP A 83 7.80 -6.13 14.57
C TRP A 83 8.10 -6.70 15.96
N ARG A 84 7.19 -6.49 16.91
CA ARG A 84 7.40 -6.81 18.34
C ARG A 84 7.12 -8.26 18.67
N ASP A 85 7.46 -8.63 19.90
CA ASP A 85 7.08 -9.89 20.53
C ASP A 85 7.44 -11.10 19.69
N GLY A 86 8.62 -11.13 19.07
CA GLY A 86 9.06 -12.26 18.25
C GLY A 86 8.42 -12.34 16.85
N MET A 87 7.56 -11.40 16.46
CA MET A 87 6.91 -11.40 15.14
C MET A 87 7.91 -11.12 14.01
N GLN A 88 8.91 -10.24 14.23
CA GLN A 88 9.98 -10.04 13.26
C GLN A 88 10.73 -11.35 13.02
N GLN A 89 11.16 -12.00 14.09
CA GLN A 89 11.90 -13.26 14.05
C GLN A 89 11.07 -14.37 13.40
N ALA A 90 9.76 -14.41 13.63
CA ALA A 90 8.86 -15.33 12.97
C ALA A 90 8.81 -15.12 11.45
N ILE A 91 8.81 -13.86 10.99
CA ILE A 91 8.85 -13.53 9.56
C ILE A 91 10.23 -13.83 8.96
N GLU A 92 11.33 -13.48 9.65
CA GLU A 92 12.69 -13.81 9.21
C GLU A 92 12.87 -15.33 9.05
N THR A 93 12.43 -16.10 10.06
CA THR A 93 12.49 -17.56 10.03
C THR A 93 11.64 -18.15 8.92
N LYS A 94 10.42 -17.61 8.70
CA LYS A 94 9.55 -18.02 7.59
C LYS A 94 10.24 -17.87 6.24
N GLU A 95 10.99 -16.79 6.05
CA GLU A 95 11.70 -16.49 4.81
C GLU A 95 13.10 -17.14 4.74
N GLY A 96 13.45 -18.00 5.72
CA GLY A 96 14.73 -18.72 5.75
C GLY A 96 15.92 -17.87 6.18
N LEU A 97 15.70 -16.69 6.75
CA LEU A 97 16.73 -15.81 7.28
C LEU A 97 17.08 -16.18 8.73
N ALA A 98 18.32 -15.92 9.13
CA ALA A 98 18.72 -16.05 10.54
C ALA A 98 17.95 -15.03 11.39
N PRO A 99 17.34 -15.44 12.53
CA PRO A 99 16.55 -14.55 13.35
C PRO A 99 17.43 -13.46 13.99
N SER A 100 17.00 -12.22 13.87
CA SER A 100 17.65 -11.07 14.47
C SER A 100 17.58 -11.11 16.00
N PRO A 101 18.57 -10.55 16.73
CA PRO A 101 18.53 -10.46 18.19
C PRO A 101 17.23 -9.81 18.68
N VAL A 102 16.72 -10.26 19.82
CA VAL A 102 15.54 -9.66 20.44
C VAL A 102 15.89 -8.27 20.94
N THR A 103 15.35 -7.25 20.28
CA THR A 103 15.49 -5.85 20.70
C THR A 103 14.40 -5.47 21.68
N SER A 104 14.75 -4.98 22.86
CA SER A 104 13.79 -4.38 23.80
C SER A 104 13.48 -2.93 23.40
N THR A 105 12.20 -2.54 23.43
CA THR A 105 11.81 -1.15 23.16
C THR A 105 12.02 -0.31 24.41
N ILE A 106 13.02 0.57 24.40
CA ILE A 106 13.32 1.48 25.51
C ILE A 106 12.40 2.71 25.50
N ALA A 107 12.00 3.13 24.29
CA ALA A 107 11.13 4.28 24.09
C ALA A 107 10.21 4.09 22.88
N ARG A 108 9.01 4.64 22.95
CA ARG A 108 8.08 4.68 21.83
C ARG A 108 7.30 5.99 21.75
N CYS A 109 6.97 6.37 20.53
CA CYS A 109 6.02 7.45 20.26
C CYS A 109 5.29 7.14 18.95
N THR A 110 4.01 7.51 18.86
CA THR A 110 3.32 7.51 17.56
C THR A 110 3.71 8.73 16.76
N VAL A 111 3.60 8.64 15.43
CA VAL A 111 3.78 9.79 14.53
C VAL A 111 2.89 10.95 14.95
N GLN A 112 1.65 10.66 15.35
CA GLN A 112 0.68 11.66 15.77
C GLN A 112 1.12 12.37 17.05
N SER A 113 1.46 11.61 18.11
CA SER A 113 1.93 12.15 19.38
C SER A 113 3.26 12.90 19.23
N TYR A 114 4.12 12.47 18.31
CA TYR A 114 5.39 13.13 18.00
C TYR A 114 5.15 14.52 17.42
N PHE A 115 4.34 14.64 16.37
CA PHE A 115 4.07 15.94 15.74
C PHE A 115 3.29 16.91 16.63
N LEU A 116 2.48 16.40 17.56
CA LEU A 116 1.76 17.23 18.53
C LEU A 116 2.66 17.91 19.57
N ARG A 117 3.93 17.52 19.67
CA ARG A 117 4.91 18.16 20.58
C ARG A 117 5.52 19.44 20.01
N TYR A 118 5.36 19.69 18.72
CA TYR A 118 5.89 20.91 18.10
C TYR A 118 5.03 22.11 18.50
N GLN A 119 5.69 23.20 18.92
CA GLN A 119 5.01 24.47 19.20
C GLN A 119 4.31 25.03 17.95
N HIS A 120 4.94 24.85 16.79
CA HIS A 120 4.40 25.25 15.50
C HIS A 120 4.40 24.07 14.54
N LEU A 121 3.23 23.75 13.98
CA LEU A 121 3.05 22.66 13.04
C LEU A 121 2.39 23.18 11.76
N ALA A 122 3.01 22.89 10.62
CA ALA A 122 2.49 23.20 9.29
C ALA A 122 2.83 22.05 8.33
N GLY A 123 2.14 21.98 7.18
CA GLY A 123 2.39 20.94 6.20
C GLY A 123 1.83 21.27 4.83
N LEU A 124 2.44 20.68 3.80
CA LEU A 124 2.07 20.84 2.40
C LEU A 124 1.69 19.49 1.80
N THR A 125 0.59 19.45 1.05
CA THR A 125 0.20 18.27 0.28
C THR A 125 -0.86 18.63 -0.76
N GLY A 126 -0.85 17.94 -1.90
CA GLY A 126 -1.86 18.12 -2.95
C GLY A 126 -3.26 17.59 -2.60
N THR A 127 -3.40 16.74 -1.57
CA THR A 127 -4.63 15.94 -1.37
C THR A 127 -5.17 15.93 0.06
N ALA A 128 -4.92 16.97 0.88
CA ALA A 128 -5.41 17.06 2.26
C ALA A 128 -6.92 17.35 2.42
N ARG A 129 -7.61 17.80 1.38
CA ARG A 129 -8.98 18.33 1.51
C ARG A 129 -9.98 17.30 2.07
N THR A 130 -9.91 16.06 1.60
CA THR A 130 -10.78 14.97 2.08
C THR A 130 -10.50 14.61 3.53
N ALA A 131 -9.25 14.73 3.97
CA ALA A 131 -8.81 14.45 5.34
C ALA A 131 -8.90 15.67 6.28
N GLN A 132 -9.49 16.80 5.86
CA GLN A 132 -9.52 18.04 6.65
C GLN A 132 -10.11 17.85 8.05
N ARG A 133 -11.17 17.04 8.19
CA ARG A 133 -11.77 16.76 9.50
C ARG A 133 -10.78 16.05 10.44
N GLU A 134 -10.01 15.10 9.92
CA GLU A 134 -8.99 14.36 10.68
C GLU A 134 -7.83 15.29 11.07
N PHE A 135 -7.35 16.13 10.14
CA PHE A 135 -6.32 17.14 10.44
C PHE A 135 -6.75 18.11 11.55
N ARG A 136 -7.99 18.59 11.51
CA ARG A 136 -8.53 19.50 12.53
C ARG A 136 -8.72 18.79 13.88
N GLN A 137 -9.20 17.54 13.88
CA GLN A 137 -9.45 16.80 15.11
C GLN A 137 -8.15 16.41 15.82
N THR A 138 -7.21 15.81 15.08
CA THR A 138 -5.96 15.27 15.62
C THR A 138 -4.92 16.36 15.82
N TYR A 139 -4.60 17.14 14.79
CA TYR A 139 -3.45 18.07 14.81
C TYR A 139 -3.83 19.54 14.99
N LYS A 140 -5.13 19.84 15.14
CA LYS A 140 -5.68 21.20 15.18
C LYS A 140 -5.32 22.04 13.94
N LEU A 141 -5.01 21.39 12.82
CA LEU A 141 -4.63 22.04 11.58
C LEU A 141 -5.85 22.35 10.71
N THR A 142 -5.85 23.54 10.12
CA THR A 142 -6.84 23.93 9.10
C THR A 142 -6.25 23.69 7.71
N VAL A 143 -7.00 22.99 6.85
CA VAL A 143 -6.61 22.77 5.46
C VAL A 143 -7.14 23.89 4.58
N ARG A 144 -6.23 24.61 3.91
CA ARG A 144 -6.54 25.62 2.91
C ARG A 144 -6.07 25.14 1.53
N ARG A 145 -6.92 25.32 0.52
CA ARG A 145 -6.58 25.01 -0.88
C ARG A 145 -5.95 26.26 -1.50
N ILE A 146 -4.69 26.17 -1.88
CA ILE A 146 -4.02 27.19 -2.68
C ILE A 146 -4.43 26.99 -4.15
N PRO A 147 -4.88 28.04 -4.86
CA PRO A 147 -5.14 27.97 -6.29
C PRO A 147 -3.90 27.51 -7.06
N THR A 148 -4.11 26.80 -8.17
CA THR A 148 -3.02 26.42 -9.06
C THR A 148 -2.53 27.64 -9.85
N HIS A 149 -1.25 27.66 -10.20
CA HIS A 149 -0.65 28.73 -11.02
C HIS A 149 -1.35 28.87 -12.39
N ARG A 150 -1.69 27.74 -13.01
CA ARG A 150 -2.45 27.67 -14.27
C ARG A 150 -3.65 26.73 -14.12
N PRO A 151 -4.73 26.92 -14.91
CA PRO A 151 -5.86 26.00 -14.91
C PRO A 151 -5.43 24.57 -15.25
N CYS A 152 -5.98 23.58 -14.55
CA CYS A 152 -5.68 22.18 -14.81
C CYS A 152 -6.46 21.69 -16.04
N LEU A 153 -5.77 21.25 -17.09
CA LEU A 153 -6.38 20.70 -18.32
C LEU A 153 -6.48 19.17 -18.31
N ARG A 154 -6.42 18.54 -17.13
CA ARG A 154 -6.45 17.08 -17.00
C ARG A 154 -7.81 16.52 -17.42
N ARG A 155 -7.77 15.47 -18.25
CA ARG A 155 -8.95 14.73 -18.69
C ARG A 155 -9.07 13.38 -17.96
N GLU A 156 -10.22 13.13 -17.35
CA GLU A 156 -10.60 11.79 -16.87
C GLU A 156 -11.18 11.02 -18.05
N LEU A 157 -10.56 9.90 -18.43
CA LEU A 157 -11.12 8.99 -19.42
C LEU A 157 -12.04 7.96 -18.72
N PRO A 158 -13.07 7.44 -19.41
CA PRO A 158 -13.95 6.41 -18.85
C PRO A 158 -13.14 5.21 -18.35
N ALA A 159 -13.43 4.78 -17.12
CA ALA A 159 -12.82 3.59 -16.55
C ALA A 159 -13.26 2.33 -17.34
N ARG A 160 -12.29 1.49 -17.70
CA ARG A 160 -12.51 0.20 -18.35
C ARG A 160 -12.55 -0.88 -17.27
N VAL A 161 -13.61 -1.68 -17.28
CA VAL A 161 -13.84 -2.71 -16.25
C VAL A 161 -13.84 -4.07 -16.91
N PHE A 162 -13.14 -5.03 -16.31
CA PHE A 162 -12.98 -6.38 -16.84
C PHE A 162 -13.44 -7.41 -15.83
N ALA A 163 -13.84 -8.58 -16.31
CA ALA A 163 -14.20 -9.68 -15.43
C ALA A 163 -12.98 -10.30 -14.78
N THR A 164 -11.96 -10.63 -15.59
CA THR A 164 -10.74 -11.29 -15.16
C THR A 164 -9.54 -10.35 -15.19
N THR A 165 -8.50 -10.72 -14.44
CA THR A 165 -7.21 -10.02 -14.45
C THR A 165 -6.50 -10.21 -15.79
N ALA A 166 -6.64 -11.37 -16.43
CA ALA A 166 -6.08 -11.63 -17.75
C ALA A 166 -6.64 -10.69 -18.82
N ASP A 167 -7.97 -10.52 -18.88
CA ASP A 167 -8.63 -9.61 -19.83
C ASP A 167 -8.18 -8.15 -19.62
N LYS A 168 -8.06 -7.75 -18.35
CA LYS A 168 -7.55 -6.43 -17.97
C LYS A 168 -6.14 -6.23 -18.49
N LEU A 169 -5.24 -7.18 -18.27
CA LEU A 169 -3.84 -7.09 -18.68
C LEU A 169 -3.70 -7.06 -20.21
N ALA A 170 -4.48 -7.85 -20.94
CA ALA A 170 -4.52 -7.80 -22.40
C ALA A 170 -4.95 -6.40 -22.90
N ALA A 171 -6.01 -5.83 -22.33
CA ALA A 171 -6.47 -4.49 -22.68
C ALA A 171 -5.47 -3.38 -22.33
N VAL A 172 -4.71 -3.55 -21.23
CA VAL A 172 -3.60 -2.65 -20.85
C VAL A 172 -2.49 -2.71 -21.89
N VAL A 173 -2.09 -3.91 -22.32
CA VAL A 173 -1.06 -4.11 -23.34
C VAL A 173 -1.46 -3.41 -24.64
N ASP A 174 -2.70 -3.59 -25.10
CA ASP A 174 -3.18 -3.01 -26.35
C ASP A 174 -3.22 -1.48 -26.32
N ASP A 175 -3.72 -0.89 -25.23
CA ASP A 175 -3.74 0.56 -25.04
C ASP A 175 -2.31 1.15 -24.96
N LEU A 176 -1.40 0.47 -24.28
CA LEU A 176 0.01 0.89 -24.21
C LEU A 176 0.70 0.82 -25.58
N ARG A 177 0.46 -0.23 -26.37
CA ARG A 177 0.97 -0.35 -27.74
C ARG A 177 0.48 0.79 -28.62
N GLU A 178 -0.82 1.07 -28.60
CA GLU A 178 -1.43 2.15 -29.39
C GLU A 178 -0.83 3.53 -29.02
N ARG A 179 -0.69 3.81 -27.73
CA ARG A 179 -0.11 5.08 -27.25
C ARG A 179 1.37 5.20 -27.56
N GLN A 180 2.13 4.12 -27.40
CA GLN A 180 3.55 4.09 -27.71
C GLN A 180 3.79 4.28 -29.21
N ALA A 181 2.97 3.66 -30.06
CA ALA A 181 3.01 3.86 -31.51
C ALA A 181 2.73 5.31 -31.94
N ARG A 182 1.89 6.02 -31.20
CA ARG A 182 1.61 7.46 -31.38
C ARG A 182 2.66 8.38 -30.75
N GLY A 183 3.72 7.83 -30.14
CA GLY A 183 4.77 8.60 -29.46
C GLY A 183 4.36 9.18 -28.10
N GLY A 184 3.21 8.78 -27.55
CA GLY A 184 2.77 9.22 -26.23
C GLY A 184 3.63 8.65 -25.10
N ALA A 185 3.65 9.34 -23.95
CA ALA A 185 4.27 8.84 -22.73
C ALA A 185 3.20 8.36 -21.74
N VAL A 186 3.45 7.22 -21.09
CA VAL A 186 2.50 6.59 -20.17
C VAL A 186 3.18 6.26 -18.84
N LEU A 187 2.57 6.71 -17.75
CA LEU A 187 2.89 6.29 -16.40
C LEU A 187 1.84 5.28 -15.93
N VAL A 188 2.26 4.04 -15.66
CA VAL A 188 1.39 2.98 -15.17
C VAL A 188 1.55 2.84 -13.66
N GLY A 189 0.49 3.15 -12.92
CA GLY A 189 0.42 3.02 -11.47
C GLY A 189 -0.06 1.64 -11.06
N VAL A 190 0.76 0.92 -10.30
CA VAL A 190 0.47 -0.41 -9.75
C VAL A 190 0.52 -0.39 -8.21
N PRO A 191 -0.24 -1.25 -7.51
CA PRO A 191 -0.33 -1.18 -6.06
C PRO A 191 0.85 -1.82 -5.32
N SER A 192 1.47 -2.88 -5.87
CA SER A 192 2.60 -3.58 -5.25
C SER A 192 3.76 -3.80 -6.23
N VAL A 193 4.91 -4.24 -5.70
CA VAL A 193 6.09 -4.63 -6.50
C VAL A 193 5.79 -5.90 -7.30
N SER A 194 5.14 -6.90 -6.70
CA SER A 194 4.72 -8.11 -7.41
C SER A 194 3.82 -7.79 -8.62
N ASP A 195 2.87 -6.86 -8.49
CA ASP A 195 2.03 -6.44 -9.62
C ASP A 195 2.85 -5.74 -10.72
N SER A 196 3.93 -5.05 -10.35
CA SER A 196 4.82 -4.36 -11.30
C SER A 196 5.63 -5.37 -12.11
N GLU A 197 6.12 -6.42 -11.46
CA GLU A 197 6.89 -7.50 -12.07
C GLU A 197 6.02 -8.37 -12.97
N GLU A 198 4.83 -8.75 -12.52
CA GLU A 198 3.85 -9.48 -13.34
C GLU A 198 3.49 -8.68 -14.60
N LEU A 199 3.16 -7.40 -14.44
CA LEU A 199 2.86 -6.53 -15.59
C LEU A 199 4.08 -6.38 -16.50
N SER A 200 5.28 -6.27 -15.93
CA SER A 200 6.53 -6.16 -16.70
C SER A 200 6.76 -7.39 -17.57
N GLN A 201 6.54 -8.60 -17.03
CA GLN A 201 6.65 -9.85 -17.78
C GLN A 201 5.63 -9.91 -18.92
N VAL A 202 4.37 -9.55 -18.65
CA VAL A 202 3.32 -9.52 -19.67
C VAL A 202 3.67 -8.52 -20.78
N LEU A 203 4.13 -7.33 -20.44
CA LEU A 203 4.53 -6.31 -21.42
C LEU A 203 5.76 -6.74 -22.24
N ALA A 204 6.74 -7.40 -21.60
CA ALA A 204 7.91 -7.95 -22.29
C ALA A 204 7.52 -9.04 -23.30
N ALA A 205 6.65 -9.97 -22.92
CA ALA A 205 6.12 -11.01 -23.81
C ALA A 205 5.40 -10.41 -25.04
N HIS A 206 4.81 -9.22 -24.87
CA HIS A 206 4.12 -8.48 -25.91
C HIS A 206 4.97 -7.41 -26.60
N SER A 207 6.30 -7.42 -26.41
CA SER A 207 7.25 -6.49 -27.03
C SER A 207 6.97 -5.00 -26.75
N VAL A 208 6.34 -4.68 -25.62
CA VAL A 208 6.12 -3.30 -25.18
C VAL A 208 7.34 -2.84 -24.39
N ARG A 209 8.08 -1.86 -24.93
CA ARG A 209 9.27 -1.31 -24.26
C ARG A 209 8.83 -0.46 -23.07
N HIS A 210 9.25 -0.86 -21.87
CA HIS A 210 8.86 -0.23 -20.62
C HIS A 210 10.03 -0.21 -19.61
N GLN A 211 9.84 0.53 -18.52
CA GLN A 211 10.80 0.60 -17.42
C GLN A 211 10.06 0.48 -16.09
N VAL A 212 10.63 -0.26 -15.13
CA VAL A 212 10.00 -0.57 -13.84
C VAL A 212 10.69 0.19 -12.70
N LEU A 213 9.90 0.67 -11.73
CA LEU A 213 10.36 1.38 -10.54
C LEU A 213 9.84 0.73 -9.25
N ASN A 214 10.72 0.03 -8.54
CA ASN A 214 10.36 -0.87 -7.42
C ASN A 214 10.82 -0.40 -6.03
N CYS A 215 11.24 0.86 -5.87
CA CYS A 215 11.64 1.48 -4.60
C CYS A 215 12.85 0.88 -3.89
N ARG A 216 13.65 0.06 -4.59
CA ARG A 216 14.89 -0.50 -4.04
C ARG A 216 16.06 0.50 -4.08
N GLU A 217 16.08 1.42 -5.04
CA GLU A 217 17.20 2.38 -5.21
C GLU A 217 16.74 3.82 -5.50
N HIS A 218 16.51 4.61 -4.44
CA HIS A 218 15.92 5.96 -4.57
C HIS A 218 16.70 6.95 -5.47
N ARG A 219 18.03 6.90 -5.53
CA ARG A 219 18.83 7.85 -6.34
C ARG A 219 18.73 7.59 -7.84
N ARG A 220 18.72 6.33 -8.28
CA ARG A 220 18.57 5.98 -9.70
C ARG A 220 17.14 6.21 -10.19
N GLU A 221 16.15 5.98 -9.32
CA GLU A 221 14.73 6.16 -9.65
C GLU A 221 14.36 7.59 -10.01
N ALA A 222 14.92 8.59 -9.34
CA ALA A 222 14.65 9.99 -9.66
C ALA A 222 15.03 10.33 -11.12
N ALA A 223 16.16 9.83 -11.61
CA ALA A 223 16.59 10.06 -12.99
C ALA A 223 15.64 9.41 -14.00
N ILE A 224 15.13 8.21 -13.69
CA ILE A 224 14.18 7.50 -14.54
C ILE A 224 12.84 8.23 -14.57
N VAL A 225 12.34 8.66 -13.42
CA VAL A 225 11.04 9.36 -13.31
C VAL A 225 11.09 10.68 -14.05
N ALA A 226 12.21 11.41 -13.99
CA ALA A 226 12.39 12.63 -14.77
C ALA A 226 12.31 12.39 -16.29
N GLN A 227 12.69 11.19 -16.76
CA GLN A 227 12.61 10.78 -18.17
C GLN A 227 11.27 10.15 -18.56
N ALA A 228 10.35 9.93 -17.61
CA ALA A 228 9.07 9.27 -17.88
C ALA A 228 8.17 10.07 -18.84
N GLY A 229 8.43 11.36 -19.03
CA GLY A 229 7.70 12.22 -19.97
C GLY A 229 8.28 12.30 -21.38
N GLN A 230 9.28 11.46 -21.71
CA GLN A 230 9.87 11.41 -23.06
C GLN A 230 8.98 10.62 -24.06
N PRO A 231 9.06 10.91 -25.37
CA PRO A 231 8.20 10.27 -26.37
C PRO A 231 8.31 8.74 -26.37
N GLY A 232 7.17 8.07 -26.43
CA GLY A 232 7.09 6.60 -26.46
C GLY A 232 7.57 5.89 -25.20
N ARG A 233 7.77 6.60 -24.08
CA ARG A 233 8.14 5.98 -22.80
C ARG A 233 6.93 5.40 -22.08
N VAL A 234 7.09 4.17 -21.61
CA VAL A 234 6.18 3.51 -20.67
C VAL A 234 6.95 3.30 -19.36
N THR A 235 6.44 3.83 -18.26
CA THR A 235 7.06 3.71 -16.94
C THR A 235 6.06 3.09 -15.97
N ILE A 236 6.39 1.92 -15.44
CA ILE A 236 5.63 1.24 -14.40
C ILE A 236 6.15 1.70 -13.05
N ALA A 237 5.27 2.24 -12.23
CA ALA A 237 5.60 2.78 -10.93
C ALA A 237 4.65 2.23 -9.86
N THR A 238 5.23 1.70 -8.80
CA THR A 238 4.49 1.48 -7.56
C THR A 238 4.11 2.83 -6.94
N ASN A 239 3.15 2.86 -6.02
CA ASN A 239 2.78 4.09 -5.29
C ASN A 239 3.95 4.85 -4.64
N MET A 240 5.00 4.12 -4.31
CA MET A 240 6.16 4.63 -3.61
C MET A 240 7.17 5.28 -4.58
N ALA A 241 7.21 4.83 -5.84
CA ALA A 241 8.25 5.16 -6.79
C ALA A 241 8.15 6.61 -7.29
N GLY A 242 9.29 7.29 -7.33
CA GLY A 242 9.38 8.65 -7.89
C GLY A 242 8.62 9.72 -7.10
N ARG A 243 8.33 9.50 -5.82
CA ARG A 243 7.70 10.52 -4.97
C ARG A 243 8.67 11.67 -4.73
N GLY A 244 8.20 12.89 -4.99
CA GLY A 244 9.03 14.10 -4.87
C GLY A 244 9.86 14.43 -6.12
N THR A 245 9.78 13.61 -7.18
CA THR A 245 10.36 13.93 -8.49
C THR A 245 9.25 14.33 -9.46
N ASP A 246 9.48 15.42 -10.18
CA ASP A 246 8.57 15.96 -11.20
C ASP A 246 8.85 15.31 -12.56
N ILE A 247 7.78 14.92 -13.26
CA ILE A 247 7.86 14.36 -14.60
C ILE A 247 7.76 15.52 -15.59
N HIS A 248 8.86 15.81 -16.29
CA HIS A 248 8.88 16.84 -17.32
C HIS A 248 8.42 16.20 -18.64
N VAL A 249 7.37 16.77 -19.24
CA VAL A 249 6.75 16.22 -20.44
C VAL A 249 7.40 16.84 -21.68
N HIS A 250 7.89 16.00 -22.59
CA HIS A 250 8.51 16.46 -23.83
C HIS A 250 7.48 17.13 -24.76
N ALA A 251 7.91 18.09 -25.58
CA ALA A 251 7.02 18.84 -26.47
C ALA A 251 6.20 17.94 -27.41
N ASP A 252 6.81 16.87 -27.94
CA ASP A 252 6.10 15.92 -28.81
C ASP A 252 4.98 15.19 -28.07
N VAL A 253 5.20 14.84 -26.80
CA VAL A 253 4.19 14.19 -25.95
C VAL A 253 3.06 15.17 -25.64
N LEU A 254 3.36 16.45 -25.41
CA LEU A 254 2.33 17.48 -25.24
C LEU A 254 1.43 17.60 -26.48
N ARG A 255 1.99 17.53 -27.69
CA ARG A 255 1.21 17.50 -28.95
C ARG A 255 0.31 16.26 -29.05
N CYS A 256 0.72 15.14 -28.46
CA CYS A 256 -0.07 13.91 -28.38
C CYS A 256 -1.10 13.90 -27.23
N GLY A 257 -1.32 15.03 -26.54
CA GLY A 257 -2.28 15.15 -25.44
C GLY A 257 -1.65 15.04 -24.03
N GLY A 258 -0.33 15.06 -23.94
CA GLY A 258 0.44 15.07 -22.70
C GLY A 258 0.60 13.69 -22.06
N LEU A 259 1.12 13.69 -20.82
CA LEU A 259 1.32 12.45 -20.07
C LEU A 259 -0.01 11.75 -19.81
N HIS A 260 -0.08 10.46 -20.13
CA HIS A 260 -1.20 9.60 -19.75
C HIS A 260 -0.86 8.81 -18.48
N VAL A 261 -1.75 8.83 -17.49
CA VAL A 261 -1.62 8.03 -16.27
C VAL A 261 -2.63 6.88 -16.30
N MET A 262 -2.13 5.66 -16.34
CA MET A 262 -2.94 4.46 -16.30
C MET A 262 -2.91 3.88 -14.89
N LEU A 263 -4.07 3.65 -14.28
CA LEU A 263 -4.19 2.98 -12.98
C LEU A 263 -4.73 1.57 -13.21
N THR A 264 -3.93 0.54 -12.92
CA THR A 264 -4.30 -0.87 -13.18
C THR A 264 -5.12 -1.51 -12.06
N GLN A 265 -5.31 -0.78 -10.96
CA GLN A 265 -6.19 -1.09 -9.84
C GLN A 265 -6.60 0.23 -9.14
N MET A 266 -7.70 0.20 -8.38
CA MET A 266 -8.04 1.27 -7.45
C MET A 266 -7.44 1.00 -6.07
N HIS A 267 -6.82 2.02 -5.46
CA HIS A 267 -6.24 1.86 -4.13
C HIS A 267 -7.32 1.84 -3.03
N ALA A 268 -6.99 1.28 -1.86
CA ALA A 268 -7.87 1.36 -0.70
C ALA A 268 -8.13 2.81 -0.23
N SER A 269 -7.25 3.76 -0.57
CA SER A 269 -7.43 5.17 -0.29
C SER A 269 -7.58 5.98 -1.58
N PRO A 270 -8.69 6.74 -1.76
CA PRO A 270 -8.87 7.61 -2.93
C PRO A 270 -7.82 8.73 -3.00
N ARG A 271 -7.09 8.96 -1.90
CA ARG A 271 -6.03 9.95 -1.84
C ARG A 271 -4.80 9.52 -2.63
N ILE A 272 -4.51 8.22 -2.65
CA ILE A 272 -3.35 7.63 -3.36
C ILE A 272 -3.61 7.70 -4.87
N ASP A 273 -4.81 7.28 -5.28
CA ASP A 273 -5.29 7.44 -6.66
C ASP A 273 -5.12 8.88 -7.14
N ARG A 274 -5.64 9.87 -6.38
CA ARG A 274 -5.46 11.30 -6.71
C ARG A 274 -4.01 11.76 -6.80
N GLN A 275 -3.09 11.12 -6.08
CA GLN A 275 -1.66 11.44 -6.18
C GLN A 275 -1.07 10.92 -7.50
N LEU A 276 -1.49 9.73 -7.95
CA LEU A 276 -1.12 9.19 -9.26
C LEU A 276 -1.74 10.02 -10.38
N GLU A 277 -3.04 10.32 -10.31
CA GLU A 277 -3.74 11.21 -11.27
C GLU A 277 -3.03 12.57 -11.40
N GLY A 278 -2.55 13.11 -10.27
CA GLY A 278 -1.82 14.38 -10.19
C GLY A 278 -0.39 14.35 -10.75
N ARG A 279 0.08 13.21 -11.26
CA ARG A 279 1.34 13.13 -12.02
C ARG A 279 1.19 13.70 -13.43
N ALA A 280 -0.02 13.69 -14.00
CA ALA A 280 -0.32 14.30 -15.30
C ALA A 280 -0.87 15.74 -15.18
N ALA A 281 -0.76 16.48 -16.30
CA ALA A 281 -1.33 17.80 -16.51
C ALA A 281 -0.87 18.86 -15.48
N ARG A 282 0.45 18.93 -15.26
CA ARG A 282 1.06 19.92 -14.36
C ARG A 282 1.22 21.25 -15.08
N GLN A 283 1.20 22.35 -14.34
CA GLN A 283 1.38 23.71 -14.90
C GLN A 283 0.48 24.02 -16.11
N GLY A 284 -0.74 23.47 -16.14
CA GLY A 284 -1.71 23.67 -17.22
C GLY A 284 -1.40 22.93 -18.52
N GLU A 285 -0.46 21.98 -18.49
CA GLU A 285 -0.24 21.05 -19.60
C GLU A 285 -1.48 20.16 -19.82
N PRO A 286 -1.72 19.72 -21.07
CA PRO A 286 -2.65 18.63 -21.32
C PRO A 286 -2.15 17.35 -20.63
N GLY A 287 -3.08 16.47 -20.31
CA GLY A 287 -2.78 15.17 -19.75
C GLY A 287 -4.07 14.43 -19.44
N SER A 288 -3.96 13.13 -19.25
CA SER A 288 -5.14 12.30 -18.99
C SER A 288 -4.84 11.20 -17.98
N PHE A 289 -5.90 10.67 -17.37
CA PHE A 289 -5.80 9.46 -16.59
C PHE A 289 -6.96 8.51 -16.88
N GLN A 290 -6.72 7.22 -16.72
CA GLN A 290 -7.72 6.18 -16.93
C GLN A 290 -7.52 5.02 -15.97
N TYR A 291 -8.62 4.43 -15.52
CA TYR A 291 -8.62 3.23 -14.71
C TYR A 291 -8.87 1.99 -15.58
N PHE A 292 -8.09 0.95 -15.33
CA PHE A 292 -8.25 -0.40 -15.85
C PHE A 292 -8.40 -1.30 -14.64
N VAL A 293 -9.61 -1.80 -14.38
CA VAL A 293 -9.91 -2.55 -13.14
C VAL A 293 -10.56 -3.88 -13.48
N SER A 294 -10.30 -4.91 -12.67
CA SER A 294 -10.93 -6.23 -12.80
C SER A 294 -11.79 -6.57 -11.59
N LEU A 295 -12.82 -7.39 -11.77
CA LEU A 295 -13.65 -7.87 -10.65
C LEU A 295 -12.85 -8.75 -9.67
N GLU A 296 -11.70 -9.25 -10.09
CA GLU A 296 -10.73 -9.99 -9.29
C GLU A 296 -9.74 -9.10 -8.54
N ASP A 297 -9.78 -7.77 -8.77
CA ASP A 297 -8.90 -6.86 -8.08
C ASP A 297 -9.07 -6.98 -6.57
N ARG A 298 -7.93 -6.94 -5.91
CA ARG A 298 -7.82 -7.15 -4.46
C ARG A 298 -8.74 -6.26 -3.65
N LEU A 299 -8.99 -5.02 -4.07
CA LEU A 299 -9.90 -4.10 -3.38
C LEU A 299 -11.30 -4.70 -3.20
N LEU A 300 -11.82 -5.42 -4.20
CA LEU A 300 -13.13 -6.05 -4.15
C LEU A 300 -13.11 -7.36 -3.38
N VAL A 301 -12.02 -8.13 -3.52
CA VAL A 301 -11.80 -9.38 -2.78
C VAL A 301 -11.71 -9.10 -1.28
N ASP A 302 -10.89 -8.14 -0.87
CA ASP A 302 -10.71 -7.72 0.53
C ASP A 302 -12.00 -7.11 1.11
N ALA A 303 -12.85 -6.51 0.27
CA ALA A 303 -14.17 -6.02 0.66
C ALA A 303 -15.22 -7.14 0.78
N GLY A 304 -14.90 -8.38 0.41
CA GLY A 304 -15.81 -9.52 0.43
C GLY A 304 -16.98 -9.37 -0.55
N GLU A 305 -16.76 -8.74 -1.71
CA GLU A 305 -17.86 -8.40 -2.62
C GLU A 305 -18.35 -9.63 -3.41
N ALA A 306 -19.25 -10.40 -2.80
CA ALA A 306 -19.78 -11.67 -3.34
C ALA A 306 -20.35 -11.56 -4.76
N LEU A 307 -20.93 -10.41 -5.14
CA LEU A 307 -21.44 -10.21 -6.49
C LEU A 307 -20.32 -10.07 -7.53
N ALA A 308 -19.22 -9.40 -7.18
CA ALA A 308 -18.06 -9.31 -8.06
C ALA A 308 -17.43 -10.68 -8.27
N ILE A 309 -17.30 -11.46 -7.19
CA ILE A 309 -16.78 -12.85 -7.22
C ILE A 309 -17.69 -13.76 -8.05
N ARG A 310 -19.01 -13.63 -7.92
CA ARG A 310 -19.95 -14.42 -8.73
C ARG A 310 -19.91 -14.01 -10.19
N ALA A 311 -19.88 -12.70 -10.46
CA ALA A 311 -19.88 -12.17 -11.81
C ALA A 311 -18.58 -12.49 -12.56
N SER A 312 -17.41 -12.49 -11.91
CA SER A 312 -16.16 -12.89 -12.54
C SER A 312 -16.19 -14.34 -13.01
N ARG A 313 -16.82 -15.24 -12.25
CA ARG A 313 -16.96 -16.67 -12.60
C ARG A 313 -17.92 -16.96 -13.73
N THR A 314 -18.88 -16.08 -14.00
CA THR A 314 -19.94 -16.27 -15.01
C THR A 314 -19.76 -15.39 -16.24
N ALA A 315 -18.76 -14.52 -16.23
CA ALA A 315 -18.53 -13.58 -17.33
C ALA A 315 -17.90 -14.29 -18.52
N GLN A 316 -18.20 -13.79 -19.71
CA GLN A 316 -17.50 -14.17 -20.92
C GLN A 316 -16.14 -13.47 -20.96
N GLU A 317 -15.10 -14.21 -21.29
CA GLU A 317 -13.74 -13.71 -21.48
C GLU A 317 -13.69 -12.68 -22.63
N GLY A 318 -12.77 -11.72 -22.53
CA GLY A 318 -12.51 -10.72 -23.56
C GLY A 318 -13.54 -9.57 -23.67
N ILE A 319 -14.60 -9.53 -22.85
CA ILE A 319 -15.63 -8.49 -22.93
C ILE A 319 -15.51 -7.48 -21.79
N GLU A 320 -15.49 -6.18 -22.15
CA GLU A 320 -15.60 -5.10 -21.18
C GLU A 320 -16.94 -5.08 -20.47
N LEU A 321 -16.89 -5.02 -19.14
CA LEU A 321 -18.06 -4.92 -18.31
C LEU A 321 -18.62 -3.49 -18.32
N PRO A 322 -19.95 -3.32 -18.18
CA PRO A 322 -20.56 -2.00 -18.18
C PRO A 322 -20.02 -1.10 -17.06
N GLY A 323 -19.80 0.19 -17.35
CA GLY A 323 -19.23 1.16 -16.40
C GLY A 323 -19.99 1.33 -15.06
N ARG A 324 -21.22 0.80 -14.93
CA ARG A 324 -21.93 0.72 -13.63
C ARG A 324 -21.14 -0.02 -12.56
N TRP A 325 -20.28 -0.95 -12.95
CA TRP A 325 -19.41 -1.71 -12.03
C TRP A 325 -18.42 -0.83 -11.29
N VAL A 326 -17.99 0.30 -11.87
CA VAL A 326 -17.10 1.28 -11.23
C VAL A 326 -17.65 1.77 -9.89
N ARG A 327 -18.99 1.86 -9.75
CA ARG A 327 -19.64 2.26 -8.49
C ARG A 327 -19.33 1.29 -7.35
N ARG A 328 -19.11 0.01 -7.64
CA ARG A 328 -18.75 -1.00 -6.64
C ARG A 328 -17.34 -0.82 -6.12
N PHE A 329 -16.36 -0.59 -7.01
CA PHE A 329 -15.01 -0.23 -6.60
C PHE A 329 -14.98 1.01 -5.71
N ARG A 330 -15.71 2.07 -6.10
CA ARG A 330 -15.81 3.30 -5.28
C ARG A 330 -16.44 3.02 -3.91
N ALA A 331 -17.44 2.14 -3.83
CA ALA A 331 -18.04 1.75 -2.55
C ALA A 331 -17.08 0.92 -1.68
N ALA A 332 -16.35 -0.03 -2.28
CA ALA A 332 -15.32 -0.82 -1.59
C ALA A 332 -14.21 0.07 -1.05
N GLN A 333 -13.74 1.02 -1.85
CA GLN A 333 -12.75 2.04 -1.45
C GLN A 333 -13.23 2.88 -0.25
N GLN A 334 -14.50 3.32 -0.25
CA GLN A 334 -15.07 4.06 0.88
C GLN A 334 -15.10 3.22 2.16
N ARG A 335 -15.51 1.95 2.08
CA ARG A 335 -15.52 1.03 3.23
C ARG A 335 -14.11 0.81 3.78
N ALA A 336 -13.13 0.61 2.90
CA ALA A 336 -11.73 0.45 3.28
C ALA A 336 -11.21 1.71 4.00
N GLU A 337 -11.48 2.91 3.46
CA GLU A 337 -11.08 4.17 4.10
C GLU A 337 -11.73 4.36 5.47
N GLU A 338 -13.02 4.03 5.61
CA GLU A 338 -13.71 4.10 6.90
C GLU A 338 -13.14 3.14 7.93
N SER A 339 -12.84 1.90 7.54
CA SER A 339 -12.19 0.91 8.39
C SER A 339 -10.84 1.42 8.89
N GLN A 340 -9.98 1.90 7.98
CA GLN A 340 -8.69 2.47 8.33
C GLN A 340 -8.82 3.70 9.24
N ARG A 341 -9.82 4.56 9.00
CA ARG A 341 -10.09 5.73 9.85
C ARG A 341 -10.48 5.33 11.27
N ARG A 342 -11.28 4.28 11.43
CA ARG A 342 -11.65 3.72 12.75
C ARG A 342 -10.42 3.17 13.46
N GLN A 343 -9.58 2.40 12.76
CA GLN A 343 -8.33 1.87 13.32
C GLN A 343 -7.41 2.99 13.82
N ARG A 344 -7.18 4.04 13.01
CA ARG A 344 -6.35 5.19 13.42
C ARG A 344 -6.90 5.90 14.65
N ARG A 345 -8.23 6.07 14.74
CA ARG A 345 -8.88 6.67 15.92
C ARG A 345 -8.74 5.81 17.17
N ALA A 346 -8.90 4.49 17.04
CA ALA A 346 -8.73 3.56 18.15
C ALA A 346 -7.29 3.58 18.69
N LEU A 347 -6.30 3.56 17.79
CA LEU A 347 -4.89 3.69 18.16
C LEU A 347 -4.60 4.99 18.90
N LEU A 348 -5.09 6.13 18.40
CA LEU A 348 -4.94 7.42 19.06
C LEU A 348 -5.55 7.45 20.47
N LYS A 349 -6.76 6.91 20.63
CA LYS A 349 -7.44 6.87 21.94
C LYS A 349 -6.67 5.97 22.93
N SER A 350 -6.19 4.82 22.47
CA SER A 350 -5.40 3.91 23.29
C SER A 350 -4.09 4.56 23.75
N GLU A 351 -3.40 5.28 22.86
CA GLU A 351 -2.16 5.98 23.20
C GLU A 351 -2.41 7.16 24.14
N GLU A 352 -3.51 7.91 23.98
CA GLU A 352 -3.88 8.98 24.92
C GLU A 352 -4.16 8.44 26.33
N GLN A 353 -4.85 7.30 26.43
CA GLN A 353 -5.11 6.62 27.71
C GLN A 353 -3.82 6.15 28.36
N ARG A 354 -2.92 5.57 27.57
CA ARG A 354 -1.60 5.14 28.03
C ARG A 354 -0.77 6.31 28.54
N GLU A 355 -0.69 7.40 27.78
CA GLU A 355 0.04 8.60 28.17
C GLU A 355 -0.49 9.18 29.48
N LYS A 356 -1.81 9.26 29.65
CA LYS A 356 -2.45 9.66 30.92
C LYS A 356 -2.17 8.70 32.07
N ALA A 357 -2.06 7.39 31.82
CA ALA A 357 -1.71 6.41 32.84
C ALA A 357 -0.25 6.58 33.28
N CYS A 358 0.69 6.69 32.34
CA CYS A 358 2.10 6.95 32.64
C CYS A 358 2.27 8.23 33.47
N LEU A 359 1.63 9.34 33.08
CA LEU A 359 1.71 10.60 33.81
C LEU A 359 1.15 10.48 35.25
N ARG A 360 0.04 9.76 35.44
CA ARG A 360 -0.51 9.50 36.78
C ARG A 360 0.42 8.69 37.68
N MET A 361 1.26 7.84 37.10
CA MET A 361 2.26 7.05 37.81
C MET A 361 3.60 7.81 37.99
N GLY A 362 3.70 9.07 37.55
CA GLY A 362 4.96 9.82 37.56
C GLY A 362 5.99 9.33 36.53
N LEU A 363 5.59 8.46 35.59
CA LEU A 363 6.43 7.91 34.55
C LEU A 363 6.45 8.82 33.32
N LYS A 364 7.57 8.83 32.59
CA LYS A 364 7.68 9.53 31.32
C LYS A 364 6.94 8.74 30.22
N PRO A 365 5.91 9.30 29.56
CA PRO A 365 5.06 8.55 28.60
C PRO A 365 5.76 7.97 27.38
N VAL A 366 6.94 8.49 27.06
CA VAL A 366 7.73 8.07 25.91
C VAL A 366 8.64 6.90 26.26
N LEU A 367 9.01 6.76 27.54
CA LEU A 367 9.86 5.67 28.01
C LEU A 367 8.96 4.46 28.32
N GLU A 368 9.39 3.28 27.89
CA GLU A 368 8.86 2.05 28.45
C GLU A 368 9.60 1.81 29.77
N ALA A 369 8.88 1.38 30.81
CA ALA A 369 9.53 1.01 32.06
C ALA A 369 10.49 -0.15 31.75
N ILE A 370 11.77 0.07 32.01
CA ILE A 370 12.78 -0.99 31.99
C ILE A 370 12.69 -1.61 33.38
N ASP A 371 12.51 -2.93 33.45
CA ASP A 371 12.63 -3.69 34.70
C ASP A 371 14.04 -3.57 35.29
#